data_AF-A0AAW7S3K4-F1
#
_entry.id   AF-A0AAW7S3K4-F1
#
_cell.length_a   1.000
_cell.length_b   1.000
_cell.length_c   1.000
_cell.angle_alpha   90.00
_cell.angle_beta   90.00
_cell.angle_gamma   90.00
#
_symmetry.space_group_name_H-M   'P 1'
#
loop_
_entity.id
_entity.type
_entity.pdbx_description
1 polymer ?
#
loop_
_entity_poly.entity_id
_entity_poly.type
_entity_poly.pdbx_seq_one_letter_code
_entity_poly.pdbx_strand_id
1 'polypeptide(L)'
;MLRNLIAGGPALSRGVTRAVGAMIVFVYWIVYAKADTFLPEFVFRDAEKIQSQIGGGSTYEGTSFDAVAKFYALLGPAGTSLFVAAIGTVFIWRIVGEGRRLGSLAATVVLLAPCVFFNLFVASKDTLVVLIALVLAGIAQRRSTAWTFVAVVALYAGYAAVVRSYFALILAIALAAFLFRHVSWRGKTLLIGAGAITLFLLPSDVYYLLQHPRDMAADYLAYGSPFGARTSFYNPVVPDSFVAFCANYAYGVLRLNLPLLFDVGPKELAMQLFVWIVLAAVWRRARHGSHPARDLLACVVIGHVAVSMLFEPDLGSYTRHLSSVALLCALQFAGFDSRAGRCRSKRDAAMNGTRQPNAPTKPKVDHRPHTDTTR
;
A
#
# COMPACT_ATOMS: atom_id res chain seq x y z
N MET A 1 -6.38 -16.89 -7.32
CA MET A 1 -5.55 -17.75 -6.44
C MET A 1 -5.03 -16.99 -5.21
N LEU A 2 -4.18 -15.96 -5.37
CA LEU A 2 -3.56 -15.21 -4.25
C LEU A 2 -4.56 -14.70 -3.20
N ARG A 3 -5.72 -14.22 -3.63
CA ARG A 3 -6.81 -13.81 -2.73
C ARG A 3 -7.29 -14.92 -1.79
N ASN A 4 -7.43 -16.14 -2.30
CA ASN A 4 -7.89 -17.27 -1.50
C ASN A 4 -6.80 -17.70 -0.51
N LEU A 5 -5.52 -17.51 -0.86
CA LEU A 5 -4.39 -17.73 0.04
C LEU A 5 -4.41 -16.71 1.18
N ILE A 6 -4.54 -15.41 0.88
CA ILE A 6 -4.58 -14.34 1.90
C ILE A 6 -5.80 -14.49 2.83
N ALA A 7 -6.96 -14.87 2.30
CA ALA A 7 -8.16 -15.09 3.11
C ALA A 7 -8.24 -16.49 3.75
N GLY A 8 -7.27 -17.37 3.43
CA GLY A 8 -7.26 -18.77 3.81
C GLY A 8 -6.72 -19.02 5.22
N GLY A 9 -6.93 -20.26 5.69
CA GLY A 9 -6.46 -20.73 6.98
C GLY A 9 -7.39 -20.42 8.15
N PRO A 10 -7.08 -20.95 9.35
CA PRO A 10 -7.87 -20.75 10.55
C PRO A 10 -7.86 -19.28 10.99
N ALA A 11 -8.95 -18.85 11.63
CA ALA A 11 -8.99 -17.58 12.32
C ALA A 11 -8.08 -17.63 13.55
N LEU A 12 -7.27 -16.59 13.72
CA LEU A 12 -6.34 -16.47 14.83
C LEU A 12 -6.99 -15.68 15.96
N SER A 13 -6.74 -16.09 17.20
CA SER A 13 -7.18 -15.32 18.36
C SER A 13 -6.39 -14.01 18.46
N ARG A 14 -6.99 -12.99 19.09
CA ARG A 14 -6.28 -11.72 19.35
C ARG A 14 -5.00 -11.93 20.18
N GLY A 15 -5.01 -12.93 21.06
CA GLY A 15 -3.84 -13.31 21.87
C GLY A 15 -2.68 -13.78 21.00
N VAL A 16 -2.95 -14.68 20.06
CA VAL A 16 -1.93 -15.20 19.12
C VAL A 16 -1.34 -14.07 18.28
N THR A 17 -2.18 -13.22 17.67
CA THR A 17 -1.69 -12.11 16.85
C THR A 17 -0.84 -11.12 17.65
N ARG A 18 -1.20 -10.88 18.93
CA ARG A 18 -0.42 -10.00 19.82
C ARG A 18 0.89 -10.64 20.25
N ALA A 19 0.90 -11.93 20.55
CA ALA A 19 2.12 -12.67 20.90
C ALA A 19 3.11 -12.68 19.72
N VAL A 20 2.63 -12.94 18.51
CA VAL A 20 3.45 -12.85 17.28
C VAL A 20 3.97 -11.42 17.09
N GLY A 21 3.12 -10.41 17.23
CA GLY A 21 3.53 -9.00 17.15
C GLY A 21 4.60 -8.65 18.18
N ALA A 22 4.43 -9.06 19.44
CA ALA A 22 5.40 -8.83 20.52
C ALA A 22 6.74 -9.52 20.23
N MET A 23 6.70 -10.77 19.74
CA MET A 23 7.90 -11.51 19.36
C MET A 23 8.65 -10.81 18.22
N ILE A 24 7.94 -10.35 17.18
CA ILE A 24 8.57 -9.63 16.05
C ILE A 24 9.13 -8.28 16.53
N VAL A 25 8.42 -7.54 17.38
CA VAL A 25 8.93 -6.30 17.98
C VAL A 25 10.21 -6.58 18.79
N PHE A 26 10.22 -7.64 19.60
CA PHE A 26 11.40 -8.01 20.38
C PHE A 26 12.61 -8.32 19.49
N VAL A 27 12.41 -9.14 18.45
CA VAL A 27 13.45 -9.43 17.44
C VAL A 27 13.90 -8.15 16.75
N TYR A 28 12.98 -7.28 16.37
CA TYR A 28 13.27 -5.99 15.77
C TYR A 28 14.18 -5.14 16.67
N TRP A 29 13.89 -5.02 17.97
CA TRP A 29 14.74 -4.28 18.90
C TRP A 29 16.13 -4.88 19.05
N ILE A 30 16.27 -6.21 19.07
CA ILE A 30 17.58 -6.88 19.11
C ILE A 30 18.39 -6.51 17.86
N VAL A 31 17.79 -6.66 16.68
CA VAL A 31 18.47 -6.35 15.42
C VAL A 31 18.76 -4.85 15.32
N TYR A 32 17.84 -3.98 15.74
CA TYR A 32 18.02 -2.54 15.74
C TYR A 32 19.20 -2.10 16.63
N ALA A 33 19.30 -2.65 17.84
CA ALA A 33 20.38 -2.34 18.77
C ALA A 33 21.77 -2.83 18.30
N LYS A 34 21.79 -3.78 17.35
CA LYS A 34 23.00 -4.39 16.78
C LYS A 34 22.98 -4.32 15.26
N ALA A 35 22.40 -3.25 14.71
CA ALA A 35 22.19 -3.10 13.27
C ALA A 35 23.51 -3.26 12.52
N ASP A 36 24.58 -2.60 12.98
CA ASP A 36 25.91 -2.61 12.35
C ASP A 36 26.55 -4.02 12.32
N THR A 37 26.09 -4.94 13.18
CA THR A 37 26.58 -6.32 13.22
C THR A 37 25.77 -7.26 12.32
N PHE A 38 24.45 -7.07 12.26
CA PHE A 38 23.54 -8.00 11.58
C PHE A 38 23.16 -7.58 10.17
N LEU A 39 23.24 -6.29 9.85
CA LEU A 39 22.76 -5.74 8.60
C LEU A 39 23.92 -5.41 7.67
N PRO A 40 23.73 -5.65 6.36
CA PRO A 40 24.73 -5.29 5.38
C PRO A 40 24.82 -3.77 5.23
N GLU A 41 26.02 -3.29 4.91
CA GLU A 41 26.38 -1.85 4.81
C GLU A 41 25.42 -1.05 3.91
N PHE A 42 24.94 -1.62 2.80
CA PHE A 42 24.05 -0.92 1.88
C PHE A 42 22.72 -0.46 2.53
N VAL A 43 22.30 -1.03 3.67
CA VAL A 43 21.11 -0.60 4.43
C VAL A 43 21.33 0.78 5.05
N PHE A 44 22.57 1.14 5.38
CA PHE A 44 22.93 2.38 6.05
C PHE A 44 23.08 3.57 5.11
N ARG A 45 23.10 3.34 3.79
CA ARG A 45 23.37 4.37 2.77
C ARG A 45 22.52 5.64 2.92
N ASP A 46 21.21 5.50 3.13
CA ASP A 46 20.34 6.68 3.27
C ASP A 46 20.63 7.43 4.58
N ALA A 47 20.98 6.71 5.64
CA ALA A 47 21.36 7.31 6.91
C ALA A 47 22.72 7.99 6.84
N GLU A 48 23.70 7.41 6.15
CA GLU A 48 25.00 8.04 5.91
C GLU A 48 24.86 9.35 5.13
N LYS A 49 24.00 9.38 4.10
CA LYS A 49 23.69 10.61 3.36
C LYS A 49 23.07 11.68 4.27
N ILE A 50 22.15 11.28 5.14
CA ILE A 50 21.53 12.16 6.14
C ILE A 50 22.59 12.67 7.13
N GLN A 51 23.41 11.78 7.69
CA GLN A 51 24.45 12.15 8.67
C GLN A 51 25.52 13.06 8.06
N SER A 52 25.91 12.81 6.81
CA SER A 52 26.81 13.69 6.05
C SER A 52 26.24 15.11 5.92
N GLN A 53 24.94 15.25 5.65
CA GLN A 53 24.27 16.56 5.61
C GLN A 53 24.19 17.21 7.00
N ILE A 54 23.86 16.43 8.05
CA ILE A 54 23.86 16.93 9.45
C ILE A 54 25.25 17.45 9.84
N GLY A 55 26.31 16.78 9.40
CA GLY A 55 27.71 17.18 9.61
C GLY A 55 28.19 18.36 8.78
N GLY A 56 27.31 19.01 7.98
CA GLY A 56 27.64 20.20 7.19
C GLY A 56 28.10 19.92 5.76
N GLY A 57 27.93 18.69 5.24
CA GLY A 57 28.19 18.40 3.83
C GLY A 57 27.20 19.12 2.90
N SER A 58 27.65 19.55 1.72
CA SER A 58 26.80 20.24 0.72
C SER A 58 26.32 19.36 -0.45
N THR A 59 26.78 18.10 -0.52
CA THR A 59 26.51 17.19 -1.65
C THR A 59 25.03 16.98 -1.96
N TYR A 60 24.15 17.05 -0.95
CA TYR A 60 22.72 16.81 -1.09
C TYR A 60 21.87 18.04 -0.73
N GLU A 61 22.46 19.23 -0.76
CA GLU A 61 21.77 20.50 -0.49
C GLU A 61 20.58 20.69 -1.44
N GLY A 62 19.44 21.14 -0.91
CA GLY A 62 18.22 21.33 -1.69
C GLY A 62 17.52 20.05 -2.13
N THR A 63 18.03 18.87 -1.77
CA THR A 63 17.39 17.58 -2.06
C THR A 63 16.53 17.09 -0.88
N SER A 64 15.81 15.98 -1.08
CA SER A 64 15.05 15.33 -0.01
C SER A 64 15.91 14.91 1.20
N PHE A 65 17.21 14.67 1.00
CA PHE A 65 18.11 14.30 2.09
C PHE A 65 18.41 15.48 3.01
N ASP A 66 18.58 16.69 2.47
CA ASP A 66 18.77 17.91 3.25
C ASP A 66 17.54 18.24 4.11
N ALA A 67 16.34 18.20 3.51
CA ALA A 67 15.10 18.43 4.25
C ALA A 67 14.92 17.46 5.45
N VAL A 68 15.25 16.19 5.25
CA VAL A 68 15.16 15.16 6.29
C VAL A 68 16.31 15.27 7.31
N ALA A 69 17.51 15.67 6.87
CA ALA A 69 18.64 15.93 7.74
C ALA A 69 18.35 17.06 8.73
N LYS A 70 17.74 18.16 8.29
CA LYS A 70 17.28 19.25 9.17
C LYS A 70 16.31 18.76 10.25
N PHE A 71 15.37 17.89 9.88
CA PHE A 71 14.44 17.28 10.83
C PHE A 71 15.16 16.39 11.86
N TYR A 72 16.06 15.51 11.41
CA TYR A 72 16.79 14.61 12.32
C TYR A 72 17.86 15.32 13.17
N ALA A 73 18.47 16.38 12.65
CA ALA A 73 19.38 17.24 13.41
C ALA A 73 18.68 17.85 14.64
N LEU A 74 17.41 18.27 14.50
CA LEU A 74 16.61 18.80 15.60
C LEU A 74 16.39 17.78 16.73
N LEU A 75 16.30 16.49 16.39
CA LEU A 75 16.12 15.40 17.37
C LEU A 75 17.45 14.98 18.02
N GLY A 76 18.58 15.30 17.39
CA GLY A 76 19.88 14.76 17.73
C GLY A 76 20.00 13.25 17.47
N PRO A 77 21.20 12.65 17.71
CA PRO A 77 21.44 11.23 17.42
C PRO A 77 20.54 10.28 18.23
N ALA A 78 20.45 10.49 19.55
CA ALA A 78 19.63 9.66 20.42
C ALA A 78 18.12 9.78 20.12
N GLY A 79 17.65 11.00 19.86
CA GLY A 79 16.25 11.25 19.51
C GLY A 79 15.89 10.66 18.15
N THR A 80 16.79 10.74 17.16
CA THR A 80 16.62 10.09 15.85
C THR A 80 16.49 8.58 15.99
N SER A 81 17.40 7.95 16.73
CA SER A 81 17.36 6.51 16.96
C SER A 81 16.09 6.07 17.68
N LEU A 82 15.68 6.79 18.73
CA LEU A 82 14.44 6.51 19.44
C LEU A 82 13.21 6.69 18.54
N PHE A 83 13.19 7.74 17.73
CA PHE A 83 12.10 8.04 16.80
C PHE A 83 11.90 6.92 15.77
N VAL A 84 12.97 6.48 15.11
CA VAL A 84 12.93 5.38 14.12
C VAL A 84 12.46 4.08 14.80
N ALA A 85 13.05 3.73 15.95
CA ALA A 85 12.70 2.53 16.70
C ALA A 85 11.23 2.53 17.19
N ALA A 86 10.73 3.68 17.64
CA ALA A 86 9.34 3.84 18.06
C ALA A 86 8.38 3.69 16.88
N ILE A 87 8.67 4.32 15.74
CA ILE A 87 7.87 4.15 14.51
C ILE A 87 7.86 2.70 14.07
N GLY A 88 9.03 2.04 14.07
CA GLY A 88 9.14 0.64 13.69
C GLY A 88 8.32 -0.27 14.60
N THR A 89 8.40 -0.05 15.91
CA THR A 89 7.60 -0.77 16.91
C THR A 89 6.10 -0.62 16.66
N VAL A 90 5.62 0.62 16.50
CA VAL A 90 4.20 0.89 16.27
C VAL A 90 3.76 0.31 14.92
N PHE A 91 4.58 0.44 13.88
CA PHE A 91 4.30 -0.11 12.56
C PHE A 91 4.16 -1.64 12.59
N ILE A 92 5.12 -2.35 13.17
CA ILE A 92 5.08 -3.82 13.34
C ILE A 92 3.81 -4.23 14.07
N TRP A 93 3.54 -3.60 15.21
CA TRP A 93 2.37 -3.91 16.02
C TRP A 93 1.06 -3.72 15.25
N ARG A 94 0.97 -2.63 14.48
CA ARG A 94 -0.23 -2.28 13.71
C ARG A 94 -0.43 -3.21 12.53
N ILE A 95 0.61 -3.48 11.74
CA ILE A 95 0.48 -4.31 10.52
C ILE A 95 0.17 -5.77 10.87
N VAL A 96 0.82 -6.33 11.89
CA VAL A 96 0.54 -7.70 12.38
C VAL A 96 -0.87 -7.80 12.95
N GLY A 97 -1.36 -6.75 13.62
CA GLY A 97 -2.73 -6.69 14.15
C GLY A 97 -3.84 -6.77 13.09
N GLU A 98 -3.53 -6.51 11.81
CA GLU A 98 -4.48 -6.68 10.70
C GLU A 98 -4.55 -8.15 10.20
N GLY A 99 -3.57 -8.99 10.55
CA GLY A 99 -3.47 -10.40 10.17
C GLY A 99 -4.32 -11.35 11.02
N ARG A 100 -5.65 -11.33 10.86
CA ARG A 100 -6.60 -12.11 11.69
C ARG A 100 -6.77 -13.57 11.30
N ARG A 101 -6.26 -13.97 10.14
CA ARG A 101 -6.21 -15.36 9.64
C ARG A 101 -4.77 -15.71 9.31
N LEU A 102 -4.43 -17.00 9.33
CA LEU A 102 -3.08 -17.45 9.02
C LEU A 102 -2.56 -16.93 7.66
N GLY A 103 -3.38 -16.99 6.61
CA GLY A 103 -3.02 -16.47 5.30
C GLY A 103 -2.77 -14.96 5.28
N SER A 104 -3.61 -14.19 5.98
CA SER A 104 -3.46 -12.74 6.08
C SER A 104 -2.26 -12.35 6.95
N LEU A 105 -1.98 -13.11 8.01
CA LEU A 105 -0.81 -12.92 8.85
C LEU A 105 0.47 -13.16 8.04
N ALA A 106 0.53 -14.26 7.28
CA ALA A 106 1.63 -14.53 6.37
C ALA A 106 1.83 -13.39 5.36
N ALA A 107 0.74 -12.90 4.75
CA ALA A 107 0.81 -11.77 3.83
C ALA A 107 1.30 -10.47 4.53
N THR A 108 0.87 -10.21 5.77
CA THR A 108 1.38 -9.06 6.54
C THR A 108 2.86 -9.20 6.88
N VAL A 109 3.37 -10.41 7.14
CA VAL A 109 4.80 -10.65 7.38
C VAL A 109 5.61 -10.38 6.11
N VAL A 110 5.12 -10.83 4.94
CA VAL A 110 5.77 -10.53 3.65
C VAL A 110 5.79 -9.02 3.37
N LEU A 111 4.70 -8.31 3.68
CA LEU A 111 4.63 -6.85 3.53
C LEU A 111 5.52 -6.10 4.54
N LEU A 112 5.64 -6.63 5.75
CA LEU A 112 6.42 -6.05 6.84
C LEU A 112 7.92 -6.10 6.55
N ALA A 113 8.42 -7.23 6.07
CA ALA A 113 9.86 -7.49 6.01
C ALA A 113 10.65 -6.43 5.22
N PRO A 114 10.26 -6.02 3.99
CA PRO A 114 11.00 -4.99 3.27
C PRO A 114 10.89 -3.61 3.93
N CYS A 115 9.75 -3.28 4.54
CA CYS A 115 9.60 -2.00 5.22
C CYS A 115 10.51 -1.89 6.45
N VAL A 116 10.61 -2.96 7.23
CA VAL A 116 11.51 -3.00 8.38
C VAL A 116 12.95 -2.90 7.91
N PHE A 117 13.31 -3.74 6.93
CA PHE A 117 14.66 -3.85 6.42
C PHE A 117 15.17 -2.55 5.79
N PHE A 118 14.38 -1.89 4.94
CA PHE A 118 14.82 -0.71 4.20
C PHE A 118 14.51 0.64 4.86
N ASN A 119 13.48 0.71 5.72
CA ASN A 119 12.96 2.02 6.19
C ASN A 119 12.98 2.21 7.71
N LEU A 120 13.22 1.15 8.51
CA LEU A 120 13.02 1.20 9.96
C LEU A 120 14.17 0.64 10.80
N PHE A 121 15.25 0.12 10.20
CA PHE A 121 16.48 -0.16 10.96
C PHE A 121 17.40 1.04 11.10
N VAL A 122 17.30 2.01 10.18
CA VAL A 122 18.10 3.23 10.21
C VAL A 122 17.25 4.40 9.74
N ALA A 123 17.65 5.62 10.12
CA ALA A 123 16.97 6.84 9.71
C ALA A 123 16.97 6.96 8.18
N SER A 124 15.78 7.10 7.60
CA SER A 124 15.59 7.25 6.16
C SER A 124 14.48 8.26 5.89
N LYS A 125 14.49 8.85 4.69
CA LYS A 125 13.38 9.70 4.22
C LYS A 125 12.03 8.97 4.20
N ASP A 126 12.06 7.66 4.02
CA ASP A 126 10.89 6.80 3.91
C ASP A 126 10.31 6.45 5.30
N THR A 127 11.06 6.61 6.39
CA THR A 127 10.55 6.51 7.76
C THR A 127 9.40 7.51 8.00
N LEU A 128 9.50 8.72 7.45
CA LEU A 128 8.43 9.72 7.52
C LEU A 128 7.18 9.29 6.72
N VAL A 129 7.37 8.57 5.61
CA VAL A 129 6.26 8.04 4.82
C VAL A 129 5.55 6.90 5.58
N VAL A 130 6.30 6.08 6.30
CA VAL A 130 5.74 5.09 7.24
C VAL A 130 4.93 5.76 8.35
N LEU A 131 5.42 6.87 8.91
CA LEU A 131 4.67 7.67 9.88
C LEU A 131 3.37 8.23 9.28
N ILE A 132 3.40 8.75 8.06
CA ILE A 132 2.20 9.19 7.33
C ILE A 132 1.22 8.02 7.19
N ALA A 133 1.68 6.83 6.78
CA ALA A 133 0.84 5.65 6.66
C ALA A 133 0.20 5.24 8.00
N LEU A 134 0.94 5.33 9.11
CA LEU A 134 0.44 5.08 10.48
C LEU A 134 -0.66 6.08 10.89
N VAL A 135 -0.43 7.36 10.65
CA VAL A 135 -1.40 8.44 10.95
C VAL A 135 -2.67 8.25 10.14
N LEU A 136 -2.54 8.04 8.82
CA LEU A 136 -3.67 7.81 7.92
C LEU A 136 -4.46 6.56 8.30
N ALA A 137 -3.77 5.46 8.65
CA ALA A 137 -4.43 4.25 9.15
C ALA A 137 -5.23 4.52 10.43
N GLY A 138 -4.67 5.29 11.37
CA GLY A 138 -5.34 5.68 12.61
C GLY A 138 -6.59 6.52 12.38
N ILE A 139 -6.50 7.52 11.50
CA ILE A 139 -7.62 8.39 11.14
C ILE A 139 -8.71 7.60 10.43
N ALA A 140 -8.37 6.80 9.42
CA ALA A 140 -9.33 6.02 8.63
C ALA A 140 -10.08 4.96 9.45
N GLN A 141 -9.51 4.49 10.57
CA GLN A 141 -10.15 3.54 11.47
C GLN A 141 -11.09 4.20 12.50
N ARG A 142 -10.90 5.49 12.80
CA ARG A 142 -11.61 6.18 13.90
C ARG A 142 -12.50 7.34 13.44
N ARG A 143 -12.28 7.86 12.23
CA ARG A 143 -12.93 9.06 11.70
C ARG A 143 -13.63 8.76 10.38
N SER A 144 -14.43 9.72 9.94
CA SER A 144 -15.14 9.64 8.66
C SER A 144 -14.18 9.73 7.46
N THR A 145 -14.70 9.37 6.29
CA THR A 145 -13.96 9.46 5.03
C THR A 145 -13.52 10.89 4.72
N ALA A 146 -14.33 11.90 5.06
CA ALA A 146 -13.97 13.31 4.87
C ALA A 146 -12.69 13.70 5.64
N TRP A 147 -12.56 13.29 6.90
CA TRP A 147 -11.35 13.52 7.68
C TRP A 147 -10.14 12.76 7.15
N THR A 148 -10.36 11.55 6.65
CA THR A 148 -9.28 10.79 5.99
C THR A 148 -8.84 11.47 4.71
N PHE A 149 -9.78 12.00 3.91
CA PHE A 149 -9.49 12.76 2.71
C PHE A 149 -8.66 14.02 3.00
N VAL A 150 -9.09 14.84 3.96
CA VAL A 150 -8.34 16.03 4.39
C VAL A 150 -6.94 15.66 4.86
N ALA A 151 -6.81 14.58 5.65
CA ALA A 151 -5.51 14.12 6.12
C ALA A 151 -4.59 13.63 4.99
N VAL A 152 -5.13 12.89 4.00
CA VAL A 152 -4.37 12.45 2.82
C VAL A 152 -3.84 13.66 2.06
N VAL A 153 -4.70 14.63 1.76
CA VAL A 153 -4.32 15.85 1.03
C VAL A 153 -3.27 16.63 1.83
N ALA A 154 -3.51 16.92 3.10
CA ALA A 154 -2.62 17.73 3.92
C ALA A 154 -1.24 17.07 4.10
N LEU A 155 -1.19 15.77 4.41
CA LEU A 155 0.08 15.07 4.64
C LEU A 155 0.88 14.89 3.35
N TYR A 156 0.25 14.52 2.24
CA TYR A 156 0.96 14.35 0.97
C TYR A 156 1.37 15.68 0.34
N ALA A 157 0.52 16.71 0.39
CA ALA A 157 0.88 18.04 -0.10
C ALA A 157 1.98 18.68 0.76
N GLY A 158 1.89 18.54 2.08
CA GLY A 158 2.96 19.00 2.99
C GLY A 158 4.28 18.28 2.75
N TYR A 159 4.25 16.95 2.60
CA TYR A 159 5.45 16.18 2.26
C TYR A 159 6.00 16.56 0.88
N ALA A 160 5.13 16.81 -0.11
CA ALA A 160 5.55 17.25 -1.43
C ALA A 160 6.23 18.63 -1.39
N ALA A 161 5.71 19.56 -0.59
CA ALA A 161 6.23 20.91 -0.48
C ALA A 161 7.58 20.97 0.25
N VAL A 162 7.82 20.09 1.23
CA VAL A 162 8.99 20.19 2.12
C VAL A 162 10.07 19.15 1.79
N VAL A 163 9.69 17.94 1.37
CA VAL A 163 10.62 16.81 1.28
C VAL A 163 10.81 16.33 -0.15
N ARG A 164 9.71 16.04 -0.88
CA ARG A 164 9.82 15.41 -2.21
C ARG A 164 8.64 15.74 -3.12
N SER A 165 8.86 16.66 -4.06
CA SER A 165 7.83 17.24 -4.93
C SER A 165 6.97 16.23 -5.69
N TYR A 166 7.50 15.08 -6.13
CA TYR A 166 6.69 14.08 -6.86
C TYR A 166 5.56 13.47 -6.01
N PHE A 167 5.55 13.64 -4.68
CA PHE A 167 4.40 13.24 -3.86
C PHE A 167 3.12 13.98 -4.26
N ALA A 168 3.24 15.14 -4.89
CA ALA A 168 2.11 15.82 -5.53
C ALA A 168 1.52 14.98 -6.68
N LEU A 169 2.38 14.32 -7.49
CA LEU A 169 1.94 13.41 -8.54
C LEU A 169 1.29 12.15 -7.96
N ILE A 170 1.83 11.60 -6.86
CA ILE A 170 1.20 10.47 -6.15
C ILE A 170 -0.20 10.86 -5.68
N LEU A 171 -0.35 12.04 -5.07
CA LEU A 171 -1.63 12.56 -4.63
C LEU A 171 -2.60 12.76 -5.80
N ALA A 172 -2.15 13.39 -6.89
CA ALA A 172 -2.97 13.62 -8.08
C ALA A 172 -3.51 12.31 -8.68
N ILE A 173 -2.64 11.29 -8.85
CA ILE A 173 -3.05 9.98 -9.35
C ILE A 173 -3.97 9.27 -8.36
N ALA A 174 -3.71 9.37 -7.06
CA ALA A 174 -4.57 8.79 -6.03
C ALA A 174 -5.99 9.40 -6.06
N LEU A 175 -6.10 10.71 -6.18
CA LEU A 175 -7.38 11.42 -6.29
C LEU A 175 -8.10 11.08 -7.60
N ALA A 176 -7.37 11.01 -8.72
CA ALA A 176 -7.93 10.58 -10.00
C ALA A 176 -8.44 9.13 -9.93
N ALA A 177 -7.68 8.21 -9.32
CA ALA A 177 -8.09 6.83 -9.11
C ALA A 177 -9.32 6.72 -8.20
N PHE A 178 -9.39 7.53 -7.14
CA PHE A 178 -10.54 7.61 -6.25
C PHE A 178 -11.79 8.10 -7.00
N LEU A 179 -11.68 9.21 -7.74
CA LEU A 179 -12.75 9.73 -8.58
C LEU A 179 -13.20 8.68 -9.61
N PHE A 180 -12.24 8.04 -10.30
CA PHE A 180 -12.50 7.00 -11.29
C PHE A 180 -13.30 5.82 -10.73
N ARG A 181 -13.10 5.44 -9.46
CA ARG A 181 -13.87 4.37 -8.81
C ARG A 181 -15.33 4.74 -8.55
N HIS A 182 -15.61 6.02 -8.35
CA HIS A 182 -16.92 6.52 -7.92
C HIS A 182 -17.80 7.10 -9.05
N VAL A 183 -17.25 7.39 -10.22
CA VAL A 183 -18.03 7.90 -11.36
C VAL A 183 -18.72 6.78 -12.16
N SER A 184 -19.77 7.17 -12.90
CA SER A 184 -20.50 6.30 -13.83
C SER A 184 -19.61 5.87 -15.01
N TRP A 185 -20.04 4.88 -15.80
CA TRP A 185 -19.27 4.43 -16.97
C TRP A 185 -18.97 5.58 -17.96
N ARG A 186 -19.93 6.48 -18.19
CA ARG A 186 -19.72 7.69 -18.99
C ARG A 186 -18.65 8.61 -18.37
N GLY A 187 -18.67 8.77 -17.05
CA GLY A 187 -17.63 9.51 -16.34
C GLY A 187 -16.25 8.86 -16.48
N LYS A 188 -16.17 7.52 -16.47
CA LYS A 188 -14.91 6.78 -16.68
C LYS A 188 -14.36 6.98 -18.07
N THR A 189 -15.20 6.90 -19.10
CA THR A 189 -14.77 7.15 -20.49
C THR A 189 -14.28 8.58 -20.65
N LEU A 190 -14.96 9.55 -20.03
CA LEU A 190 -14.51 10.96 -20.02
C LEU A 190 -13.18 11.13 -19.29
N LEU A 191 -12.99 10.52 -18.12
CA LEU A 191 -11.73 10.60 -17.37
C LEU A 191 -10.57 9.94 -18.12
N ILE A 192 -10.79 8.80 -18.77
CA ILE A 192 -9.76 8.14 -19.59
C ILE A 192 -9.43 9.01 -20.79
N GLY A 193 -10.43 9.53 -21.51
CA GLY A 193 -10.22 10.43 -22.64
C GLY A 193 -9.50 11.71 -22.24
N ALA A 194 -9.94 12.37 -21.16
CA ALA A 194 -9.29 13.55 -20.61
C ALA A 194 -7.85 13.26 -20.17
N GLY A 195 -7.61 12.13 -19.50
CA GLY A 195 -6.26 11.72 -19.11
C GLY A 195 -5.35 11.48 -20.32
N ALA A 196 -5.84 10.80 -21.35
CA ALA A 196 -5.10 10.56 -22.58
C ALA A 196 -4.80 11.86 -23.34
N ILE A 197 -5.78 12.76 -23.46
CA ILE A 197 -5.61 14.07 -24.09
C ILE A 197 -4.62 14.92 -23.29
N THR A 198 -4.78 15.01 -21.97
CA THR A 198 -3.85 15.75 -21.11
C THR A 198 -2.43 15.23 -21.28
N LEU A 199 -2.24 13.90 -21.24
CA LEU A 199 -0.92 13.32 -21.44
C LEU A 199 -0.39 13.62 -22.84
N PHE A 200 -1.19 13.50 -23.89
CA PHE A 200 -0.79 13.78 -25.27
C PHE A 200 -0.41 15.25 -25.51
N LEU A 201 -1.09 16.17 -24.84
CA LEU A 201 -0.87 17.62 -24.95
C LEU A 201 0.28 18.13 -24.07
N LEU A 202 0.93 17.27 -23.27
CA LEU A 202 2.09 17.70 -22.50
C LEU A 202 3.25 18.09 -23.44
N PRO A 203 3.98 19.17 -23.15
CA PRO A 203 5.23 19.49 -23.83
C PRO A 203 6.25 18.37 -23.69
N SER A 204 7.10 18.16 -24.70
CA SER A 204 8.16 17.14 -24.68
C SER A 204 9.08 17.24 -23.47
N ASP A 205 9.38 18.46 -23.02
CA ASP A 205 10.19 18.70 -21.81
C ASP A 205 9.58 18.09 -20.54
N VAL A 206 8.24 17.98 -20.48
CA VAL A 206 7.57 17.36 -19.34
C VAL A 206 7.74 15.84 -19.38
N TYR A 207 7.69 15.20 -20.55
CA TYR A 207 7.99 13.77 -20.66
C TYR A 207 9.42 13.49 -20.22
N TYR A 208 10.37 14.33 -20.67
CA TYR A 208 11.77 14.23 -20.29
C TYR A 208 11.94 14.39 -18.77
N LEU A 209 11.39 15.44 -18.19
CA LEU A 209 11.44 15.70 -16.75
C LEU A 209 10.88 14.55 -15.91
N LEU A 210 9.84 13.87 -16.39
CA LEU A 210 9.19 12.78 -15.66
C LEU A 210 9.92 11.44 -15.75
N GLN A 211 10.68 11.16 -16.82
CA GLN A 211 11.30 9.84 -17.04
C GLN A 211 12.82 9.84 -17.03
N HIS A 212 13.47 10.94 -17.41
CA HIS A 212 14.93 11.05 -17.38
C HIS A 212 15.55 10.84 -15.98
N PRO A 213 14.91 11.25 -14.86
CA PRO A 213 15.46 10.96 -13.53
C PRO A 213 15.66 9.46 -13.23
N ARG A 214 14.94 8.57 -13.93
CA ARG A 214 15.17 7.12 -13.83
C ARG A 214 16.54 6.73 -14.39
N ASP A 215 16.87 7.22 -15.58
CA ASP A 215 18.13 6.92 -16.25
C ASP A 215 19.30 7.48 -15.44
N MET A 216 19.17 8.71 -14.93
CA MET A 216 20.14 9.30 -14.00
C MET A 216 20.34 8.45 -12.73
N ALA A 217 19.26 7.88 -12.19
CA ALA A 217 19.34 7.00 -11.03
C ALA A 217 19.97 5.64 -11.39
N ALA A 218 19.74 5.13 -12.59
CA ALA A 218 20.39 3.93 -13.11
C ALA A 218 21.90 4.16 -13.33
N ASP A 219 22.29 5.30 -13.90
CA ASP A 219 23.69 5.71 -14.06
C ASP A 219 24.40 5.79 -12.70
N TYR A 220 23.74 6.41 -11.71
CA TYR A 220 24.28 6.44 -10.34
C TYR A 220 24.46 5.03 -9.77
N LEU A 221 23.54 4.10 -10.02
CA LEU A 221 23.68 2.73 -9.54
C LEU A 221 24.77 1.94 -10.27
N ALA A 222 24.97 2.21 -11.57
CA ALA A 222 25.96 1.54 -12.40
C ALA A 222 27.39 2.04 -12.15
N TYR A 223 27.56 3.36 -11.99
CA TYR A 223 28.87 4.01 -11.98
C TYR A 223 29.21 4.71 -10.67
N GLY A 224 28.20 5.13 -9.89
CA GLY A 224 28.38 5.92 -8.67
C GLY A 224 28.15 5.16 -7.36
N SER A 225 27.71 3.90 -7.42
CA SER A 225 27.38 3.09 -6.25
C SER A 225 28.28 1.86 -6.17
N PRO A 226 29.00 1.63 -5.05
CA PRO A 226 29.91 0.50 -4.90
C PRO A 226 29.18 -0.86 -4.88
N PHE A 227 27.86 -0.87 -4.68
CA PHE A 227 27.05 -2.08 -4.55
C PHE A 227 26.37 -2.53 -5.85
N GLY A 228 26.38 -1.69 -6.90
CA GLY A 228 25.62 -1.93 -8.13
C GLY A 228 24.11 -2.10 -7.90
N ALA A 229 23.37 -2.39 -8.97
CA ALA A 229 21.99 -2.87 -8.89
C ALA A 229 21.68 -3.80 -10.06
N ARG A 230 21.67 -5.12 -9.80
CA ARG A 230 21.45 -6.15 -10.82
C ARG A 230 20.18 -5.94 -11.65
N THR A 231 19.10 -5.54 -10.99
CA THR A 231 17.80 -5.30 -11.62
C THR A 231 17.65 -3.88 -12.17
N SER A 232 18.74 -3.11 -12.25
CA SER A 232 18.68 -1.75 -12.78
C SER A 232 18.42 -1.76 -14.27
N PHE A 233 17.62 -0.80 -14.74
CA PHE A 233 17.31 -0.66 -16.16
C PHE A 233 17.16 0.80 -16.57
N TYR A 234 17.54 1.07 -17.82
CA TYR A 234 17.32 2.33 -18.50
C TYR A 234 16.00 2.33 -19.26
N ASN A 235 15.50 3.51 -19.60
CA ASN A 235 14.46 3.68 -20.59
C ASN A 235 14.96 3.16 -21.96
N PRO A 236 14.16 2.35 -22.69
CA PRO A 236 14.56 1.81 -23.99
C PRO A 236 14.63 2.89 -25.08
N VAL A 237 13.92 4.00 -24.90
CA VAL A 237 13.89 5.13 -25.84
C VAL A 237 13.96 6.46 -25.09
N VAL A 238 14.49 7.49 -25.75
CA VAL A 238 14.56 8.85 -25.19
C VAL A 238 13.12 9.38 -24.99
N PRO A 239 12.76 9.91 -23.81
CA PRO A 239 11.40 10.38 -23.50
C PRO A 239 11.10 11.76 -24.09
N ASP A 240 11.22 11.92 -25.41
CA ASP A 240 11.04 13.20 -26.13
C ASP A 240 9.66 13.35 -26.82
N SER A 241 8.82 12.33 -26.74
CA SER A 241 7.52 12.28 -27.40
C SER A 241 6.51 11.48 -26.58
N PHE A 242 5.21 11.70 -26.85
CA PHE A 242 4.13 10.96 -26.18
C PHE A 242 4.26 9.43 -26.35
N VAL A 243 4.61 8.99 -27.57
CA VAL A 243 4.78 7.56 -27.87
C VAL A 243 5.95 6.97 -27.10
N ALA A 244 7.09 7.67 -27.06
CA ALA A 244 8.25 7.24 -26.28
C ALA A 244 7.93 7.18 -24.78
N PHE A 245 7.24 8.21 -24.26
CA PHE A 245 6.77 8.25 -22.87
C PHE A 245 5.91 7.03 -22.52
N CYS A 246 4.93 6.69 -23.37
CA CYS A 246 4.08 5.52 -23.17
C CYS A 246 4.87 4.20 -23.23
N ALA A 247 5.79 4.06 -24.19
CA ALA A 247 6.62 2.87 -24.33
C ALA A 247 7.51 2.64 -23.10
N ASN A 248 8.20 3.68 -22.63
CA ASN A 248 9.04 3.66 -21.43
C ASN A 248 8.25 3.36 -20.15
N TYR A 249 7.03 3.91 -20.04
CA TYR A 249 6.15 3.63 -18.91
C TYR A 249 5.69 2.18 -18.91
N ALA A 250 5.25 1.66 -20.06
CA ALA A 250 4.86 0.27 -20.21
C ALA A 250 6.03 -0.68 -19.91
N TYR A 251 7.24 -0.34 -20.37
CA TYR A 251 8.44 -1.09 -20.05
C TYR A 251 8.75 -1.09 -18.54
N GLY A 252 8.65 0.07 -17.87
CA GLY A 252 8.80 0.16 -16.42
C GLY A 252 7.76 -0.67 -15.66
N VAL A 253 6.50 -0.66 -16.12
CA VAL A 253 5.43 -1.53 -15.58
C VAL A 253 5.82 -3.00 -15.65
N LEU A 254 6.32 -3.46 -16.80
CA LEU A 254 6.73 -4.85 -16.97
C LEU A 254 7.93 -5.18 -16.09
N ARG A 255 9.00 -4.38 -16.13
CA ARG A 255 10.24 -4.59 -15.37
C ARG A 255 10.00 -4.68 -13.86
N LEU A 256 9.18 -3.79 -13.31
CA LEU A 256 8.99 -3.66 -11.86
C LEU A 256 7.91 -4.61 -11.30
N ASN A 257 6.91 -5.00 -12.09
CA ASN A 257 5.83 -5.88 -11.62
C ASN A 257 5.98 -7.34 -12.05
N LEU A 258 6.84 -7.62 -13.04
CA LEU A 258 7.16 -8.95 -13.53
C LEU A 258 8.70 -9.15 -13.62
N PRO A 259 9.46 -8.88 -12.55
CA PRO A 259 10.92 -8.94 -12.60
C PRO A 259 11.46 -10.31 -13.00
N LEU A 260 10.79 -11.41 -12.69
CA LEU A 260 11.23 -12.76 -13.08
C LEU A 260 11.24 -13.02 -14.60
N LEU A 261 10.60 -12.17 -15.40
CA LEU A 261 10.72 -12.25 -16.87
C LEU A 261 12.07 -11.76 -17.38
N PHE A 262 12.79 -10.98 -16.56
CA PHE A 262 14.03 -10.33 -16.95
C PHE A 262 15.21 -10.78 -16.09
N ASP A 263 15.01 -10.89 -14.78
CA ASP A 263 16.04 -11.14 -13.78
C ASP A 263 15.60 -12.30 -12.87
N VAL A 264 16.02 -13.52 -13.20
CA VAL A 264 15.66 -14.70 -12.39
C VAL A 264 16.56 -14.79 -11.16
N GLY A 265 15.94 -14.91 -9.99
CA GLY A 265 16.64 -15.12 -8.73
C GLY A 265 15.69 -15.29 -7.55
N PRO A 266 16.19 -15.85 -6.43
CA PRO A 266 15.38 -16.05 -5.22
C PRO A 266 14.94 -14.72 -4.61
N LYS A 267 15.77 -13.67 -4.71
CA LYS A 267 15.44 -12.31 -4.24
C LYS A 267 14.31 -11.69 -5.07
N GLU A 268 14.35 -11.84 -6.39
CA GLU A 268 13.38 -11.28 -7.33
C GLU A 268 12.05 -12.03 -7.23
N LEU A 269 12.08 -13.34 -6.96
CA LEU A 269 10.88 -14.11 -6.62
C LEU A 269 10.21 -13.55 -5.35
N ALA A 270 10.99 -13.28 -4.30
CA ALA A 270 10.45 -12.71 -3.06
C ALA A 270 9.89 -11.29 -3.26
N MET A 271 10.59 -10.45 -4.02
CA MET A 271 10.15 -9.09 -4.35
C MET A 271 8.90 -9.10 -5.26
N GLN A 272 8.82 -9.99 -6.25
CA GLN A 272 7.64 -10.17 -7.09
C GLN A 272 6.43 -10.61 -6.26
N LEU A 273 6.63 -11.55 -5.33
CA LEU A 273 5.57 -11.97 -4.40
C LEU A 273 5.08 -10.78 -3.56
N PHE A 274 5.98 -9.96 -3.04
CA PHE A 274 5.64 -8.73 -2.32
C PHE A 274 4.78 -7.79 -3.19
N VAL A 275 5.24 -7.49 -4.42
CA VAL A 275 4.51 -6.60 -5.35
C VAL A 275 3.13 -7.16 -5.66
N TRP A 276 3.01 -8.47 -5.91
CA TRP A 276 1.72 -9.11 -6.18
C TRP A 276 0.77 -9.07 -4.99
N ILE A 277 1.27 -9.19 -3.75
CA ILE A 277 0.46 -9.02 -2.55
C ILE A 277 -0.04 -7.58 -2.45
N VAL A 278 0.83 -6.58 -2.70
CA VAL A 278 0.44 -5.16 -2.73
C VAL A 278 -0.66 -4.91 -3.76
N LEU A 279 -0.45 -5.34 -5.02
CA LEU A 279 -1.42 -5.17 -6.10
C LEU A 279 -2.74 -5.87 -5.77
N ALA A 280 -2.69 -7.11 -5.27
CA ALA A 280 -3.89 -7.85 -4.87
C ALA A 280 -4.66 -7.18 -3.72
N ALA A 281 -3.97 -6.49 -2.81
CA ALA A 281 -4.60 -5.75 -1.73
C ALA A 281 -5.43 -4.56 -2.25
N VAL A 282 -4.91 -3.83 -3.23
CA VAL A 282 -5.44 -2.52 -3.64
C VAL A 282 -6.31 -2.54 -4.90
N TRP A 283 -6.10 -3.50 -5.80
CA TRP A 283 -6.90 -3.65 -7.03
C TRP A 283 -8.27 -4.30 -6.79
N ARG A 284 -8.56 -4.68 -5.55
CA ARG A 284 -9.88 -5.18 -5.18
C ARG A 284 -10.91 -4.06 -5.32
N ARG A 285 -11.79 -4.17 -6.33
CA ARG A 285 -13.05 -3.43 -6.32
C ARG A 285 -13.83 -3.92 -5.11
N ALA A 286 -13.97 -3.07 -4.11
CA ALA A 286 -14.82 -3.37 -2.99
C ALA A 286 -16.24 -3.61 -3.49
N ARG A 287 -16.66 -4.88 -3.55
CA ARG A 287 -18.06 -5.20 -3.77
C ARG A 287 -18.83 -4.69 -2.55
N HIS A 288 -19.90 -3.95 -2.80
CA HIS A 288 -20.86 -3.37 -1.85
C HIS A 288 -20.51 -3.57 -0.36
N GLY A 289 -19.97 -2.52 0.27
CA GLY A 289 -19.76 -2.48 1.73
C GLY A 289 -18.33 -2.18 2.23
N SER A 290 -17.36 -1.80 1.38
CA SER A 290 -16.12 -1.24 1.93
C SER A 290 -16.35 0.16 2.49
N HIS A 291 -15.75 0.43 3.64
CA HIS A 291 -15.66 1.78 4.17
C HIS A 291 -14.93 2.69 3.15
N PRO A 292 -15.52 3.80 2.67
CA PRO A 292 -14.93 4.64 1.62
C PRO A 292 -13.53 5.17 1.96
N ALA A 293 -13.22 5.39 3.25
CA ALA A 293 -11.86 5.74 3.69
C ALA A 293 -10.81 4.67 3.33
N ARG A 294 -11.15 3.37 3.37
CA ARG A 294 -10.22 2.30 2.95
C ARG A 294 -10.01 2.30 1.45
N ASP A 295 -11.04 2.65 0.69
CA ASP A 295 -10.96 2.75 -0.77
C ASP A 295 -10.04 3.91 -1.17
N LEU A 296 -10.16 5.05 -0.49
CA LEU A 296 -9.24 6.17 -0.63
C LEU A 296 -7.78 5.77 -0.33
N LEU A 297 -7.52 5.07 0.77
CA LEU A 297 -6.17 4.61 1.11
C LEU A 297 -5.61 3.59 0.09
N ALA A 298 -6.47 2.76 -0.50
CA ALA A 298 -6.07 1.88 -1.61
C ALA A 298 -5.69 2.69 -2.87
N CYS A 299 -6.39 3.79 -3.14
CA CYS A 299 -6.05 4.71 -4.23
C CYS A 299 -4.71 5.42 -3.99
N VAL A 300 -4.38 5.75 -2.74
CA VAL A 300 -3.06 6.29 -2.38
C VAL A 300 -1.94 5.30 -2.74
N VAL A 301 -2.11 4.01 -2.41
CA VAL A 301 -1.13 2.99 -2.80
C VAL A 301 -1.06 2.83 -4.33
N ILE A 302 -2.17 2.93 -5.05
CA ILE A 302 -2.15 2.94 -6.52
C ILE A 302 -1.34 4.13 -7.05
N GLY A 303 -1.48 5.30 -6.44
CA GLY A 303 -0.64 6.46 -6.75
C GLY A 303 0.85 6.16 -6.57
N HIS A 304 1.25 5.53 -5.46
CA HIS A 304 2.63 5.09 -5.23
C HIS A 304 3.11 4.13 -6.33
N VAL A 305 2.34 3.07 -6.61
CA VAL A 305 2.68 2.11 -7.68
C VAL A 305 2.86 2.84 -9.01
N ALA A 306 1.88 3.65 -9.42
CA ALA A 306 1.87 4.31 -10.72
C ALA A 306 3.02 5.30 -10.89
N VAL A 307 3.37 6.06 -9.84
CA VAL A 307 4.50 7.00 -9.85
C VAL A 307 5.83 6.27 -9.80
N SER A 308 5.94 5.16 -9.06
CA SER A 308 7.16 4.35 -9.07
C SER A 308 7.50 3.82 -10.45
N MET A 309 6.50 3.51 -11.29
CA MET A 309 6.73 3.12 -12.68
C MET A 309 7.33 4.24 -13.55
N LEU A 310 7.41 5.49 -13.07
CA LEU A 310 8.11 6.60 -13.73
C LEU A 310 9.55 6.73 -13.25
N PHE A 311 9.78 6.65 -11.94
CA PHE A 311 11.03 7.09 -11.34
C PHE A 311 11.96 5.98 -10.86
N GLU A 312 11.46 4.77 -10.61
CA GLU A 312 12.29 3.73 -10.02
C GLU A 312 13.20 3.07 -11.06
N PRO A 313 14.53 3.08 -10.84
CA PRO A 313 15.48 2.48 -11.76
C PRO A 313 15.63 0.98 -11.57
N ASP A 314 15.15 0.42 -10.45
CA ASP A 314 15.39 -0.96 -10.04
C ASP A 314 14.32 -1.50 -9.07
N LEU A 315 14.30 -2.83 -8.90
CA LEU A 315 13.34 -3.52 -8.05
C LEU A 315 13.55 -3.26 -6.55
N GLY A 316 14.79 -3.02 -6.13
CA GLY A 316 15.14 -2.72 -4.75
C GLY A 316 14.56 -1.39 -4.29
N SER A 317 14.79 -0.32 -5.05
CA SER A 317 14.24 1.01 -4.75
C SER A 317 12.71 1.01 -4.84
N TYR A 318 12.13 0.32 -5.84
CA TYR A 318 10.69 0.15 -5.93
C TYR A 318 10.09 -0.54 -4.70
N THR A 319 10.67 -1.67 -4.29
CA THR A 319 10.22 -2.41 -3.11
C THR A 319 10.35 -1.56 -1.85
N ARG A 320 11.46 -0.83 -1.69
CA ARG A 320 11.68 0.08 -0.56
C ARG A 320 10.58 1.15 -0.46
N HIS A 321 10.36 1.92 -1.53
CA HIS A 321 9.37 3.00 -1.50
C HIS A 321 7.94 2.44 -1.34
N LEU A 322 7.59 1.36 -2.03
CA LEU A 322 6.26 0.76 -1.92
C LEU A 322 6.00 0.13 -0.53
N SER A 323 7.04 -0.40 0.11
CA SER A 323 6.92 -0.96 1.47
C SER A 323 6.62 0.08 2.54
N SER A 324 6.97 1.36 2.32
CA SER A 324 6.64 2.45 3.25
C SER A 324 5.12 2.64 3.46
N VAL A 325 4.31 2.21 2.48
CA VAL A 325 2.84 2.24 2.53
C VAL A 325 2.21 0.85 2.72
N ALA A 326 3.00 -0.16 3.11
CA ALA A 326 2.53 -1.53 3.30
C ALA A 326 1.39 -1.67 4.32
N LEU A 327 1.35 -0.82 5.36
CA LEU A 327 0.23 -0.81 6.32
C LEU A 327 -1.11 -0.48 5.63
N LEU A 328 -1.11 0.43 4.64
CA LEU A 328 -2.32 0.78 3.90
C LEU A 328 -2.84 -0.42 3.08
N CYS A 329 -1.94 -1.29 2.63
CA CYS A 329 -2.27 -2.56 1.99
C CYS A 329 -2.87 -3.55 3.00
N ALA A 330 -2.24 -3.71 4.16
CA ALA A 330 -2.69 -4.63 5.21
C ALA A 330 -4.10 -4.31 5.73
N LEU A 331 -4.47 -3.03 5.82
CA LEU A 331 -5.84 -2.60 6.16
C LEU A 331 -6.91 -3.14 5.21
N GLN A 332 -6.53 -3.46 3.96
CA GLN A 332 -7.44 -4.06 3.00
C GLN A 332 -7.75 -5.51 3.37
N PHE A 333 -6.87 -6.20 4.11
CA PHE A 333 -7.05 -7.59 4.51
C PHE A 333 -8.15 -7.75 5.56
N ALA A 334 -8.30 -6.81 6.50
CA ALA A 334 -9.38 -6.84 7.49
C ALA A 334 -10.81 -6.81 6.87
N GLY A 335 -10.95 -6.39 5.61
CA GLY A 335 -12.20 -6.49 4.85
C GLY A 335 -12.58 -7.93 4.44
N PHE A 336 -11.68 -8.92 4.57
CA PHE A 336 -11.97 -10.32 4.26
C PHE A 336 -12.89 -10.98 5.31
N ASP A 337 -12.86 -10.51 6.56
CA ASP A 337 -13.58 -11.15 7.67
C ASP A 337 -15.09 -10.86 7.71
N SER A 338 -15.56 -9.81 7.05
CA SER A 338 -16.99 -9.42 7.06
C SER A 338 -17.91 -10.43 6.35
N ARG A 339 -17.35 -11.40 5.59
CA ARG A 339 -18.13 -12.42 4.89
C ARG A 339 -18.40 -13.71 5.66
N ALA A 340 -17.78 -13.94 6.83
CA ALA A 340 -17.90 -15.23 7.52
C ALA A 340 -18.90 -15.25 8.70
N GLY A 341 -19.43 -14.11 9.17
CA GLY A 341 -20.04 -14.10 10.52
C GLY A 341 -21.32 -13.32 10.80
N ARG A 342 -21.96 -12.60 9.85
CA ARG A 342 -23.11 -11.72 10.25
C ARG A 342 -24.39 -11.75 9.42
N CYS A 343 -24.39 -12.22 8.17
CA CYS A 343 -25.59 -12.05 7.33
C CYS A 343 -26.47 -13.30 7.14
N ARG A 344 -26.03 -14.50 7.54
CA ARG A 344 -26.88 -15.71 7.52
C ARG A 344 -27.47 -16.05 8.89
N SER A 345 -26.63 -16.08 9.93
CA SER A 345 -27.07 -16.47 11.29
C SER A 345 -28.14 -15.56 11.90
N LYS A 346 -28.10 -14.23 11.74
CA LYS A 346 -29.12 -13.35 12.32
C LYS A 346 -30.43 -13.29 11.53
N ARG A 347 -30.41 -13.55 10.22
CA ARG A 347 -31.64 -13.58 9.40
C ARG A 347 -32.34 -14.92 9.51
N ASP A 348 -31.59 -16.01 9.62
CA ASP A 348 -32.14 -17.36 9.80
C ASP A 348 -32.61 -17.58 11.26
N ALA A 349 -31.91 -17.01 12.27
CA ALA A 349 -32.38 -17.05 13.65
C ALA A 349 -33.61 -16.16 13.92
N ALA A 350 -33.75 -15.04 13.20
CA ALA A 350 -34.93 -14.18 13.31
C ALA A 350 -36.14 -14.74 12.54
N MET A 351 -35.93 -15.52 11.47
CA MET A 351 -37.01 -16.15 10.71
C MET A 351 -37.46 -17.51 11.27
N ASN A 352 -36.60 -18.24 11.98
CA ASN A 352 -36.98 -19.54 12.57
C ASN A 352 -37.38 -19.47 14.06
N GLY A 353 -37.23 -18.31 14.72
CA GLY A 353 -37.50 -18.15 16.15
C GLY A 353 -38.96 -17.86 16.55
N THR A 354 -39.89 -17.72 15.61
CA THR A 354 -41.28 -17.28 15.90
C THR A 354 -42.38 -18.19 15.35
N ARG A 355 -42.07 -19.43 14.94
CA ARG A 355 -43.11 -20.47 14.78
C ARG A 355 -43.18 -21.32 16.04
N GLN A 356 -43.91 -20.83 17.04
CA GLN A 356 -44.51 -21.73 18.03
C GLN A 356 -45.71 -22.45 17.37
N PRO A 357 -45.85 -23.77 17.59
CA PRO A 357 -47.03 -24.52 17.23
C PRO A 357 -48.09 -24.34 18.32
N ASN A 358 -49.36 -24.11 17.92
CA ASN A 358 -50.60 -24.53 18.58
C ASN A 358 -51.75 -23.59 18.22
N ALA A 359 -52.61 -24.04 17.31
CA ALA A 359 -54.02 -23.66 17.32
C ALA A 359 -54.85 -24.89 16.88
N PRO A 360 -55.99 -25.15 17.55
CA PRO A 360 -56.70 -26.42 17.43
C PRO A 360 -57.52 -26.52 16.13
N THR A 361 -57.60 -27.74 15.63
CA THR A 361 -58.52 -28.22 14.61
C THR A 361 -59.96 -27.76 14.85
N LYS A 362 -60.53 -27.00 13.90
CA LYS A 362 -61.99 -26.88 13.75
C LYS A 362 -62.52 -28.02 12.88
N PRO A 363 -63.60 -28.71 13.27
CA PRO A 363 -64.24 -29.70 12.42
C PRO A 363 -64.95 -28.99 11.26
N LYS A 364 -64.68 -29.46 10.04
CA LYS A 364 -65.38 -29.02 8.83
C LYS A 364 -66.69 -29.81 8.78
N VAL A 365 -67.80 -29.13 9.06
CA VAL A 365 -69.15 -29.66 8.93
C VAL A 365 -69.47 -29.79 7.44
N ASP A 366 -69.77 -31.01 7.02
CA ASP A 366 -70.34 -31.34 5.72
C ASP A 366 -71.79 -30.81 5.65
N HIS A 367 -72.03 -29.88 4.73
CA HIS A 367 -73.37 -29.62 4.22
C HIS A 367 -73.38 -29.89 2.72
N ARG A 368 -73.86 -31.09 2.35
CA ARG A 368 -74.57 -31.30 1.09
C ARG A 368 -75.93 -30.61 1.20
N PRO A 369 -76.43 -30.05 0.10
CA PRO A 369 -77.85 -30.15 -0.19
C PRO A 369 -78.10 -30.94 -1.47
N HIS A 370 -79.15 -31.72 -1.32
CA HIS A 370 -79.99 -32.39 -2.30
C HIS A 370 -80.12 -31.68 -3.66
N THR A 371 -80.02 -32.52 -4.69
CA THR A 371 -80.95 -32.64 -5.83
C THR A 371 -82.16 -31.72 -5.80
N ASP A 372 -82.33 -30.92 -6.86
CA ASP A 372 -83.64 -30.81 -7.50
C ASP A 372 -83.54 -30.61 -9.01
N THR A 373 -84.26 -31.50 -9.69
CA THR A 373 -84.66 -31.53 -11.10
C THR A 373 -85.49 -30.32 -11.49
N THR A 374 -85.24 -29.69 -12.65
CA THR A 374 -86.27 -29.40 -13.70
C THR A 374 -85.69 -28.62 -14.89
N ARG A 375 -86.07 -29.12 -16.08
CA ARG A 375 -85.96 -28.60 -17.45
C ARG A 375 -84.62 -28.61 -18.17
#